data_AF-A0A150APL8-F1
#
_entry.id   AF-A0A150APL8-F1
#
_cell.length_a   1.000
_cell.length_b   1.000
_cell.length_c   1.000
_cell.angle_alpha   90.00
_cell.angle_beta   90.00
_cell.angle_gamma   90.00
#
_symmetry.space_group_name_H-M   'P 1'
#
loop_
_entity.id
_entity.type
_entity.pdbx_description
1 polymer ?
#
loop_
_entity_poly.entity_id
_entity_poly.type
_entity_poly.pdbx_seq_one_letter_code
_entity_poly.pdbx_strand_id
1 'polypeptide(L)'
;MIKTRKNAAPSKESMVEMTIQYILDGGEWSLRKLAAHCGTTTKVFYTRFDGEYGLVDEIVKFIGERKAKQYQELEQTIAAFYRFEIDFYYDNQILIQFLESKGRGANPFMLYIRDAYMSLFDGDINKMIFAGTVMLGAQSMLARDIQVEHEVIIQYLTKGLQ
;
A
#
# COMPACT_ATOMS: atom_id res chain seq x y z
N MET A 1 42.04 -24.26 -0.31
CA MET A 1 41.17 -23.16 -0.77
C MET A 1 39.74 -23.44 -0.34
N ILE A 2 39.29 -22.81 0.75
CA ILE A 2 37.88 -22.87 1.16
C ILE A 2 37.11 -22.00 0.17
N LYS A 3 36.32 -22.62 -0.71
CA LYS A 3 35.36 -21.89 -1.55
C LYS A 3 34.36 -21.23 -0.59
N THR A 4 34.53 -19.95 -0.32
CA THR A 4 33.53 -19.13 0.35
C THR A 4 32.23 -19.29 -0.42
N ARG A 5 31.24 -19.98 0.17
CA ARG A 5 29.91 -20.08 -0.43
C ARG A 5 29.42 -18.65 -0.59
N LYS A 6 29.27 -18.18 -1.84
CA LYS A 6 28.53 -16.94 -2.12
C LYS A 6 27.14 -17.16 -1.51
N ASN A 7 26.78 -16.37 -0.50
CA ASN A 7 25.41 -16.37 0.02
C ASN A 7 24.48 -16.23 -1.19
N ALA A 8 23.52 -17.15 -1.32
CA ALA A 8 22.52 -17.05 -2.37
C ALA A 8 21.84 -15.69 -2.23
N ALA A 9 21.59 -15.01 -3.34
CA ALA A 9 20.83 -13.76 -3.30
C ALA A 9 19.48 -14.02 -2.59
N PRO A 10 18.98 -13.07 -1.77
CA PRO A 10 17.70 -13.24 -1.05
C PRO A 10 16.56 -13.62 -2.00
N SER A 11 15.40 -14.04 -1.50
CA SER A 11 14.23 -14.29 -2.38
C SER A 11 13.69 -12.97 -2.97
N LYS A 12 12.84 -13.04 -4.00
CA LYS A 12 12.20 -11.84 -4.57
C LYS A 12 11.36 -11.12 -3.52
N GLU A 13 10.58 -11.88 -2.75
CA GLU A 13 9.76 -11.37 -1.65
C GLU A 13 10.59 -10.73 -0.53
N SER A 14 11.66 -11.38 -0.07
CA SER A 14 12.53 -10.80 0.96
C SER A 14 13.21 -9.51 0.49
N MET A 15 13.54 -9.41 -0.80
CA MET A 15 14.07 -8.15 -1.34
C MET A 15 13.02 -7.02 -1.33
N VAL A 16 11.73 -7.34 -1.56
CA VAL A 16 10.63 -6.37 -1.43
C VAL A 16 10.49 -5.93 0.01
N GLU A 17 10.46 -6.85 0.97
CA GLU A 17 10.37 -6.55 2.41
C GLU A 17 11.52 -5.66 2.89
N MET A 18 12.76 -6.03 2.56
CA MET A 18 13.94 -5.22 2.89
C MET A 18 13.90 -3.84 2.23
N THR A 19 13.39 -3.76 0.99
CA THR A 19 13.22 -2.47 0.29
C THR A 19 12.19 -1.59 1.00
N ILE A 20 11.06 -2.16 1.42
CA ILE A 20 10.04 -1.44 2.19
C ILE A 20 10.63 -0.92 3.48
N GLN A 21 11.32 -1.76 4.25
CA GLN A 21 11.96 -1.33 5.50
C GLN A 21 12.98 -0.21 5.25
N TYR A 22 13.81 -0.33 4.21
CA TYR A 22 14.78 0.71 3.85
C TYR A 22 14.11 2.05 3.51
N ILE A 23 12.93 2.05 2.89
CA ILE A 23 12.14 3.27 2.64
C ILE A 23 11.62 3.85 3.96
N LEU A 24 11.05 3.01 4.83
CA LEU A 24 10.52 3.43 6.13
C LEU A 24 11.61 4.03 7.03
N ASP A 25 12.84 3.52 6.92
CA ASP A 25 14.02 4.03 7.64
C ASP A 25 14.57 5.35 7.05
N GLY A 26 13.93 5.93 6.03
CA GLY A 26 14.39 7.15 5.36
C GLY A 26 15.54 6.95 4.39
N GLY A 27 15.73 5.72 3.91
CA GLY A 27 16.79 5.37 2.98
C GLY A 27 16.64 6.04 1.61
N GLU A 28 17.75 6.51 1.05
CA GLU A 28 17.74 7.16 -0.26
C GLU A 28 17.48 6.17 -1.40
N TRP A 29 16.44 6.45 -2.20
CA TRP A 29 16.01 5.62 -3.31
C TRP A 29 17.05 5.55 -4.44
N SER A 30 17.69 4.39 -4.57
CA SER A 30 18.44 3.99 -5.77
C SER A 30 18.65 2.48 -5.77
N LEU A 31 18.62 1.83 -6.94
CA LEU A 31 18.92 0.39 -7.03
C LEU A 31 20.29 0.03 -6.45
N ARG A 32 21.27 0.94 -6.51
CA ARG A 32 22.61 0.70 -5.96
C ARG A 32 22.58 0.58 -4.44
N LYS A 33 21.92 1.52 -3.76
CA LYS A 33 21.81 1.50 -2.29
C LYS A 33 20.93 0.35 -1.82
N LEU A 34 19.82 0.10 -2.52
CA LEU A 34 18.95 -1.05 -2.26
C LEU A 34 19.68 -2.38 -2.44
N ALA A 35 20.51 -2.51 -3.47
CA ALA A 35 21.35 -3.69 -3.67
C ALA A 35 22.34 -3.90 -2.52
N ALA A 36 23.01 -2.85 -2.06
CA ALA A 36 23.90 -2.93 -0.91
C ALA A 36 23.12 -3.33 0.36
N HIS A 37 21.97 -2.71 0.61
CA HIS A 37 21.11 -3.00 1.76
C HIS A 37 20.61 -4.46 1.74
N CYS A 38 20.20 -4.97 0.58
CA CYS A 38 19.75 -6.34 0.39
C CYS A 38 20.89 -7.37 0.29
N GLY A 39 22.16 -6.96 0.46
CA GLY A 39 23.31 -7.86 0.35
C GLY A 39 23.47 -8.50 -1.04
N THR A 40 23.08 -7.78 -2.11
CA THR A 40 23.06 -8.27 -3.49
C THR A 40 23.63 -7.23 -4.47
N THR A 41 23.40 -7.42 -5.77
CA THR A 41 23.88 -6.50 -6.82
C THR A 41 22.72 -5.84 -7.57
N THR A 42 22.95 -4.67 -8.17
CA THR A 42 21.96 -3.99 -9.02
C THR A 42 21.48 -4.87 -10.18
N LYS A 43 22.34 -5.73 -10.72
CA LYS A 43 21.99 -6.70 -11.77
C LYS A 43 20.85 -7.62 -11.35
N VAL A 44 20.81 -8.04 -10.07
CA VAL A 44 19.74 -8.89 -9.55
C VAL A 44 18.42 -8.13 -9.54
N PHE A 45 18.43 -6.83 -9.25
CA PHE A 45 17.22 -6.01 -9.32
C PHE A 45 16.68 -5.92 -10.76
N TYR A 46 17.53 -5.62 -11.74
CA TYR A 46 17.12 -5.59 -13.15
C TYR A 46 16.61 -6.95 -13.66
N THR A 47 17.15 -8.06 -13.13
CA THR A 47 16.75 -9.40 -13.59
C THR A 47 15.43 -9.86 -12.97
N ARG A 48 15.07 -9.37 -11.78
CA ARG A 48 13.90 -9.86 -11.02
C ARG A 48 12.70 -8.91 -10.98
N PHE A 49 12.97 -7.64 -11.22
CA PHE A 49 12.02 -6.54 -11.08
C PHE A 49 12.02 -5.62 -12.29
N ASP A 50 12.76 -5.95 -13.36
CA ASP A 50 12.89 -5.10 -14.55
C ASP A 50 13.32 -3.65 -14.23
N GLY A 51 14.09 -3.48 -13.15
CA GLY A 51 14.59 -2.20 -12.68
C GLY A 51 13.72 -1.57 -11.58
N GLU A 52 13.70 -0.23 -11.53
CA GLU A 52 13.00 0.51 -10.48
C GLU A 52 11.48 0.44 -10.61
N TYR A 53 10.95 0.54 -11.83
CA TYR A 53 9.51 0.55 -12.05
C TYR A 53 8.84 -0.74 -11.61
N GLY A 54 9.38 -1.90 -12.01
CA GLY A 54 8.82 -3.17 -11.58
C GLY A 54 9.09 -3.49 -10.11
N LEU A 55 10.13 -2.91 -9.48
CA LEU A 55 10.29 -2.99 -8.02
C LEU A 55 9.16 -2.23 -7.31
N VAL A 56 8.81 -1.04 -7.82
CA VAL A 56 7.66 -0.28 -7.30
C VAL A 56 6.35 -1.07 -7.50
N ASP A 57 6.14 -1.70 -8.65
CA ASP A 57 4.95 -2.54 -8.88
C ASP A 57 4.87 -3.72 -7.92
N GLU A 58 6.01 -4.37 -7.62
CA GLU A 58 6.06 -5.48 -6.66
C GLU A 58 5.83 -5.02 -5.21
N ILE A 59 6.27 -3.81 -4.84
CA ILE A 59 5.92 -3.20 -3.55
C ILE A 59 4.40 -2.97 -3.46
N VAL A 60 3.80 -2.38 -4.51
CA VAL A 60 2.36 -2.13 -4.57
C VAL A 60 1.58 -3.45 -4.44
N LYS A 61 2.01 -4.47 -5.19
CA LYS A 61 1.43 -5.82 -5.12
C LYS A 61 1.51 -6.40 -3.72
N PHE A 62 2.70 -6.41 -3.14
CA PHE A 62 2.95 -7.02 -1.84
C PHE A 62 2.09 -6.42 -0.72
N ILE A 63 1.98 -5.09 -0.68
CA ILE A 63 1.14 -4.39 0.29
C ILE A 63 -0.34 -4.58 -0.05
N GLY A 64 -0.70 -4.50 -1.33
CA GLY A 64 -2.07 -4.65 -1.81
C GLY A 64 -2.66 -6.03 -1.48
N GLU A 65 -1.89 -7.10 -1.65
CA GLU A 65 -2.29 -8.47 -1.28
C GLU A 65 -2.48 -8.62 0.23
N ARG A 66 -1.59 -8.03 1.04
CA ARG A 66 -1.73 -8.01 2.51
C ARG A 66 -2.97 -7.24 2.94
N LYS A 67 -3.19 -6.05 2.36
CA LYS A 67 -4.35 -5.21 2.61
C LYS A 67 -5.65 -5.94 2.24
N ALA A 68 -5.69 -6.58 1.07
CA ALA A 68 -6.85 -7.36 0.62
C ALA A 68 -7.17 -8.53 1.54
N LYS A 69 -6.15 -9.21 2.10
CA LYS A 69 -6.37 -10.25 3.10
C LYS A 69 -6.98 -9.71 4.39
N GLN A 70 -6.46 -8.58 4.90
CA GLN A 70 -7.01 -7.95 6.11
C GLN A 70 -8.47 -7.53 5.91
N TYR A 71 -8.81 -7.02 4.73
CA TYR A 71 -10.17 -6.68 4.34
C TYR A 71 -11.16 -7.85 4.47
N GLN A 72 -10.74 -9.07 4.10
CA GLN A 72 -11.59 -10.26 4.21
C GLN A 72 -11.91 -10.64 5.65
N GLU A 73 -11.08 -10.21 6.59
CA GLU A 73 -11.22 -10.47 8.02
C GLU A 73 -12.02 -9.37 8.74
N LEU A 74 -12.33 -8.26 8.04
CA LEU A 74 -13.11 -7.15 8.60
C LEU A 74 -14.59 -7.48 8.74
N GLU A 75 -15.19 -6.90 9.78
CA GLU A 75 -16.64 -6.75 9.85
C GLU A 75 -17.15 -6.01 8.61
N GLN A 76 -18.17 -6.55 7.95
CA GLN A 76 -18.70 -6.01 6.68
C GLN A 76 -19.61 -4.80 6.92
N THR A 77 -19.06 -3.75 7.54
CA THR A 77 -19.72 -2.46 7.77
C THR A 77 -18.88 -1.32 7.25
N ILE A 78 -19.52 -0.23 6.85
CA ILE A 78 -18.80 0.97 6.39
C ILE A 78 -17.94 1.61 7.48
N ALA A 79 -18.33 1.47 8.75
CA ALA A 79 -17.56 1.99 9.88
C ALA A 79 -16.26 1.22 10.08
N ALA A 80 -16.31 -0.12 10.07
CA ALA A 80 -15.12 -0.96 10.16
C ALA A 80 -14.18 -0.73 8.97
N PHE A 81 -14.75 -0.65 7.76
CA PHE A 81 -14.02 -0.33 6.56
C PHE A 81 -13.32 1.03 6.63
N TYR A 82 -14.04 2.07 7.05
CA TYR A 82 -13.49 3.41 7.15
C TYR A 82 -12.33 3.47 8.15
N ARG A 83 -12.51 2.89 9.34
CA ARG A 83 -11.48 2.86 10.37
C ARG A 83 -10.23 2.12 9.89
N PHE A 84 -10.42 0.96 9.25
CA PHE A 84 -9.32 0.24 8.65
C PHE A 84 -8.53 1.10 7.65
N GLU A 85 -9.21 1.81 6.74
CA GLU A 85 -8.52 2.65 5.75
C GLU A 85 -7.75 3.82 6.37
N ILE A 86 -8.26 4.38 7.47
CA ILE A 86 -7.57 5.44 8.20
C ILE A 86 -6.37 4.90 8.97
N ASP A 87 -6.52 3.79 9.68
CA ASP A 87 -5.43 3.15 10.43
C ASP A 87 -4.32 2.71 9.46
N PHE A 88 -4.70 2.08 8.35
CA PHE A 88 -3.78 1.71 7.28
C PHE A 88 -3.03 2.91 6.71
N TYR A 89 -3.72 4.05 6.50
CA TYR A 89 -3.08 5.28 6.03
C TYR A 89 -2.02 5.78 7.00
N TYR A 90 -2.32 5.83 8.31
CA TYR A 90 -1.36 6.28 9.32
C TYR A 90 -0.16 5.33 9.43
N ASP A 91 -0.41 4.02 9.49
CA ASP A 91 0.64 3.00 9.60
C ASP A 91 1.58 2.98 8.39
N ASN A 92 1.09 3.41 7.22
CA ASN A 92 1.81 3.34 5.96
C ASN A 92 2.07 4.71 5.33
N GLN A 93 1.94 5.81 6.08
CA GLN A 93 1.96 7.17 5.52
C GLN A 93 3.23 7.45 4.68
N ILE A 94 4.41 7.11 5.21
CA ILE A 94 5.70 7.27 4.53
C ILE A 94 5.73 6.49 3.22
N LEU A 95 5.20 5.27 3.24
CA LEU A 95 5.20 4.36 2.09
C LEU A 95 4.21 4.82 1.02
N ILE A 96 3.02 5.30 1.42
CA ILE A 96 2.02 5.88 0.51
C ILE A 96 2.59 7.13 -0.17
N GLN A 97 3.20 8.04 0.60
CA GLN A 97 3.85 9.23 0.06
C GLN A 97 4.99 8.88 -0.90
N PHE A 98 5.78 7.86 -0.57
CA PHE A 98 6.80 7.33 -1.47
C PHE A 98 6.17 6.84 -2.78
N LEU A 99 5.15 5.98 -2.73
CA LEU A 99 4.49 5.45 -3.92
C LEU A 99 3.83 6.55 -4.77
N GLU A 100 3.25 7.56 -4.13
CA GLU A 100 2.72 8.76 -4.79
C GLU A 100 3.83 9.51 -5.53
N SER A 101 4.99 9.71 -4.90
CA SER A 101 6.17 10.33 -5.55
C SER A 101 6.70 9.53 -6.75
N LYS A 102 6.36 8.24 -6.82
CA LYS A 102 6.66 7.36 -7.97
C LYS A 102 5.53 7.31 -9.00
N GLY A 103 4.52 8.16 -8.88
CA GLY A 103 3.42 8.29 -9.83
C GLY A 103 2.36 7.19 -9.72
N ARG A 104 2.27 6.47 -8.59
CA ARG A 104 1.26 5.42 -8.39
C ARG A 104 -0.09 5.95 -7.87
N GLY A 105 -0.18 7.26 -7.62
CA GLY A 105 -1.40 7.93 -7.19
C GLY A 105 -1.72 7.74 -5.71
N ALA A 106 -2.84 8.32 -5.27
CA ALA A 106 -3.25 8.38 -3.86
C ALA A 106 -3.69 7.03 -3.27
N ASN A 107 -4.17 6.10 -4.10
CA ASN A 107 -4.54 4.75 -3.67
C ASN A 107 -4.01 3.69 -4.66
N PRO A 108 -2.73 3.32 -4.56
CA PRO A 108 -2.10 2.42 -5.52
C PRO A 108 -2.60 0.97 -5.40
N PHE A 109 -3.32 0.65 -4.32
CA PHE A 109 -3.71 -0.72 -3.98
C PHE A 109 -5.08 -1.14 -4.53
N MET A 110 -5.81 -0.23 -5.20
CA MET A 110 -7.20 -0.44 -5.62
C MET A 110 -7.43 -1.72 -6.41
N LEU A 111 -6.50 -2.13 -7.26
CA LEU A 111 -6.63 -3.37 -8.05
C LEU A 111 -6.70 -4.63 -7.17
N TYR A 112 -6.05 -4.62 -6.01
CA TYR A 112 -5.97 -5.77 -5.10
C TYR A 112 -7.17 -5.83 -4.15
N ILE A 113 -7.70 -4.67 -3.77
CA ILE A 113 -8.84 -4.57 -2.84
C ILE A 113 -10.20 -4.46 -3.54
N ARG A 114 -10.22 -4.39 -4.89
CA ARG A 114 -11.44 -4.19 -5.69
C ARG A 114 -12.56 -5.15 -5.30
N ASP A 115 -12.27 -6.44 -5.22
CA ASP A 115 -13.31 -7.45 -5.01
C ASP A 115 -13.89 -7.34 -3.60
N ALA A 116 -13.06 -7.11 -2.59
CA ALA A 116 -13.52 -6.86 -1.22
C ALA A 116 -14.34 -5.56 -1.13
N TYR A 117 -13.95 -4.52 -1.88
CA TYR A 117 -14.71 -3.28 -1.96
C TYR A 117 -16.07 -3.47 -2.64
N MET A 118 -16.13 -4.27 -3.72
CA MET A 118 -17.39 -4.62 -4.39
C MET A 118 -18.33 -5.41 -3.48
N SER A 119 -17.78 -6.35 -2.71
CA SER A 119 -18.57 -7.15 -1.75
C SER A 119 -19.19 -6.31 -0.64
N LEU A 120 -18.52 -5.26 -0.15
CA LEU A 120 -19.07 -4.37 0.88
C LEU A 120 -20.41 -3.71 0.47
N PHE A 121 -20.61 -3.49 -0.83
CA PHE A 121 -21.77 -2.80 -1.37
C PHE A 121 -22.68 -3.70 -2.21
N ASP A 122 -22.50 -5.02 -2.16
CA ASP A 122 -23.24 -5.98 -2.99
C ASP A 122 -23.23 -5.62 -4.50
N GLY A 123 -22.14 -5.00 -4.97
CA GLY A 123 -22.00 -4.53 -6.34
C GLY A 123 -22.76 -3.24 -6.69
N ASP A 124 -23.34 -2.53 -5.73
CA ASP A 124 -23.99 -1.23 -5.95
C ASP A 124 -22.95 -0.14 -6.31
N ILE A 125 -22.91 0.18 -7.59
CA ILE A 125 -21.98 1.16 -8.17
C ILE A 125 -22.13 2.55 -7.54
N ASN A 126 -23.36 2.99 -7.23
CA ASN A 126 -23.58 4.32 -6.68
C ASN A 126 -23.00 4.42 -5.27
N LYS A 127 -23.24 3.39 -4.45
CA LYS A 127 -22.67 3.29 -3.10
C LYS A 127 -21.15 3.23 -3.12
N MET A 128 -20.58 2.46 -4.04
CA MET A 128 -19.12 2.38 -4.24
C MET A 128 -18.50 3.74 -4.60
N ILE A 129 -19.10 4.45 -5.57
CA ILE A 129 -18.62 5.78 -6.02
C ILE A 129 -18.74 6.79 -4.88
N PHE A 130 -19.88 6.80 -4.18
CA PHE A 130 -20.12 7.69 -3.05
C PHE A 130 -19.09 7.48 -1.93
N ALA A 131 -18.96 6.25 -1.43
CA ALA A 131 -18.02 5.92 -0.37
C ALA A 131 -16.58 6.22 -0.81
N GLY A 132 -16.21 5.88 -2.04
CA GLY A 132 -14.84 6.08 -2.55
C GLY A 132 -14.47 7.57 -2.61
N THR A 133 -15.43 8.41 -3.01
CA THR A 133 -15.24 9.87 -3.07
C THR A 133 -15.08 10.48 -1.69
N VAL A 134 -15.90 10.06 -0.72
CA VAL A 134 -15.82 10.53 0.67
C VAL A 134 -14.49 10.11 1.31
N MET A 135 -14.05 8.88 1.08
CA MET A 135 -12.78 8.37 1.62
C MET A 135 -11.57 9.07 1.01
N LEU A 136 -11.57 9.32 -0.29
CA LEU A 136 -10.55 10.11 -0.96
C LEU A 136 -10.48 11.53 -0.37
N GLY A 137 -11.63 12.16 -0.11
CA GLY A 137 -11.70 13.46 0.57
C GLY A 137 -11.09 13.42 1.97
N ALA A 138 -11.41 12.41 2.77
CA ALA A 138 -10.84 12.21 4.10
C ALA A 138 -9.32 12.05 4.06
N GLN A 139 -8.80 11.16 3.21
CA GLN A 139 -7.36 10.93 3.04
C GLN A 139 -6.64 12.18 2.51
N SER A 140 -7.27 12.96 1.64
CA SER A 140 -6.71 14.24 1.14
C SER A 140 -6.58 15.29 2.23
N MET A 141 -7.52 15.33 3.18
CA MET A 141 -7.43 16.21 4.36
C MET A 141 -6.30 15.75 5.29
N LEU A 142 -6.19 14.44 5.56
CA LEU A 142 -5.12 13.87 6.37
C LEU A 142 -3.73 14.11 5.77
N ALA A 143 -3.59 14.04 4.44
CA ALA A 143 -2.34 14.32 3.75
C ALA A 143 -1.85 15.78 3.90
N ARG A 144 -2.71 16.70 4.37
CA ARG A 144 -2.38 18.09 4.67
C ARG A 144 -2.36 18.39 6.17
N ASP A 145 -2.30 17.36 7.01
CA ASP A 145 -2.38 17.46 8.47
C ASP A 145 -3.63 18.21 8.96
N ILE A 146 -4.72 18.18 8.17
CA ILE A 146 -6.00 18.75 8.56
C ILE A 146 -6.69 17.75 9.48
N GLN A 147 -7.09 18.20 10.67
CA GLN A 147 -7.84 17.37 11.60
C GLN A 147 -9.19 16.97 11.00
N VAL A 148 -9.47 15.66 11.01
CA VAL A 148 -10.70 15.08 10.48
C VAL A 148 -11.53 14.51 11.63
N GLU A 149 -12.80 14.89 11.70
CA GLU A 149 -13.76 14.28 12.65
C GLU A 149 -14.26 12.94 12.09
N HIS A 150 -13.53 11.87 12.37
CA HIS A 150 -13.80 10.52 11.85
C HIS A 150 -15.24 10.04 12.10
N GLU A 151 -15.81 10.32 13.28
CA GLU A 151 -17.19 9.92 13.60
C GLU A 151 -18.23 10.66 12.76
N VAL A 152 -17.98 11.92 12.40
CA VAL A 152 -18.86 12.67 11.49
C VAL A 152 -18.83 12.05 10.10
N ILE A 153 -17.66 11.64 9.63
CA ILE A 153 -17.52 10.98 8.32
C ILE A 153 -18.20 9.62 8.31
N ILE A 154 -18.03 8.81 9.37
CA ILE A 154 -18.71 7.51 9.48
C ILE A 154 -20.24 7.71 9.46
N GLN A 155 -20.76 8.70 10.18
CA GLN A 155 -22.19 9.01 10.16
C GLN A 155 -22.68 9.48 8.79
N TYR A 156 -21.89 10.32 8.11
CA TYR A 156 -22.19 10.79 6.75
C TYR A 156 -22.24 9.63 5.75
N LEU A 157 -21.23 8.76 5.80
CA LEU A 157 -21.17 7.53 5.01
C LEU A 157 -22.37 6.63 5.29
N THR A 158 -22.68 6.38 6.56
CA THR A 158 -23.79 5.51 6.98
C THR A 158 -25.13 6.03 6.45
N LYS A 159 -25.38 7.34 6.56
CA LYS A 159 -26.62 7.95 6.05
C LYS A 159 -26.70 7.93 4.52
N GLY A 160 -25.60 8.15 3.82
CA GLY A 160 -25.58 8.18 2.35
C GLY A 160 -25.66 6.79 1.69
N LEU A 161 -25.49 5.72 2.46
CA LEU A 161 -25.54 4.33 1.99
C LEU A 161 -26.86 3.61 2.30
N GLN A 162 -27.77 4.26 3.04
CA GLN A 162 -29.15 3.79 3.27
C GLN A 162 -30.02 4.07 2.05
#